data_AF-A0A345PER2-F1
#
_entry.id   AF-A0A345PER2-F1
#
_cell.length_a   1.000
_cell.length_b   1.000
_cell.length_c   1.000
_cell.angle_alpha   90.00
_cell.angle_beta   90.00
_cell.angle_gamma   90.00
#
_symmetry.space_group_name_H-M   'P 1'
#
loop_
_entity.id
_entity.type
_entity.pdbx_description
1 polymer ?
#
loop_
_entity_poly.entity_id
_entity_poly.type
_entity_poly.pdbx_seq_one_letter_code
_entity_poly.pdbx_strand_id
1 'polypeptide(L)' 'MKNLPRSQALIIINEILEEDVTDKFNEQAENAGEHGDPSFVVTNSRGESVEVFVDWNKEEDILSYSINEEFKSE' A
#
# COMPACT_ATOMS: atom_id res chain seq x y z
N MET A 1 5.42 4.54 7.84
CA MET A 1 6.74 4.34 7.18
C MET A 1 6.79 4.96 5.76
N LYS A 2 7.97 5.27 5.18
CA LYS A 2 8.11 5.91 3.85
C LYS A 2 9.17 5.27 2.94
N ASN A 3 9.01 5.42 1.62
CA ASN A 3 9.94 4.99 0.56
C ASN A 3 10.34 3.50 0.61
N LEU A 4 9.37 2.64 0.82
CA LEU A 4 9.54 1.19 0.88
C LEU A 4 9.46 0.58 -0.53
N PRO A 5 10.30 -0.42 -0.85
CA PRO A 5 10.07 -1.24 -2.04
C PRO A 5 8.79 -2.07 -1.86
N ARG A 6 8.15 -2.44 -2.97
CA ARG A 6 6.90 -3.22 -3.00
C ARG A 6 6.90 -4.40 -2.01
N SER A 7 7.95 -5.21 -2.04
CA SER A 7 8.04 -6.40 -1.19
C SER A 7 8.10 -6.08 0.31
N GLN A 8 8.76 -4.98 0.71
CA GLN A 8 8.76 -4.59 2.13
C GLN A 8 7.42 -4.00 2.53
N ALA A 9 6.82 -3.16 1.69
CA ALA A 9 5.51 -2.60 1.98
C ALA A 9 4.48 -3.71 2.23
N LEU A 10 4.49 -4.74 1.39
CA LEU A 10 3.63 -5.91 1.53
C LEU A 10 3.84 -6.66 2.86
N ILE A 11 5.10 -6.91 3.23
CA ILE A 11 5.41 -7.59 4.51
C ILE A 11 4.86 -6.79 5.69
N ILE A 12 5.12 -5.48 5.71
CA ILE A 12 4.68 -4.60 6.80
C ILE A 12 3.14 -4.54 6.87
N ILE A 13 2.46 -4.42 5.73
CA ILE A 13 0.99 -4.38 5.69
C ILE A 13 0.41 -5.70 6.20
N ASN A 14 0.96 -6.84 5.79
CA ASN A 14 0.53 -8.15 6.28
C ASN A 14 0.75 -8.29 7.79
N GLU A 15 1.84 -7.74 8.33
CA GLU A 15 2.10 -7.71 9.78
C GLU A 15 1.11 -6.79 10.52
N ILE A 16 0.82 -5.59 9.98
CA ILE A 16 -0.14 -4.65 10.59
C ILE A 16 -1.55 -5.23 10.60
N LEU A 17 -1.96 -5.83 9.50
CA LEU A 17 -3.31 -6.36 9.31
C LEU A 17 -3.48 -7.79 9.84
N GLU A 18 -2.40 -8.43 10.30
CA GLU A 18 -2.35 -9.82 10.76
C GLU A 18 -2.98 -10.81 9.77
N GLU A 19 -2.98 -10.47 8.47
CA GLU A 19 -3.63 -11.19 7.38
C GLU A 19 -2.77 -11.07 6.12
N ASP A 20 -2.70 -12.13 5.31
CA ASP A 20 -2.10 -12.02 3.99
C ASP A 20 -3.07 -11.30 3.05
N VAL A 21 -2.77 -10.03 2.78
CA VAL A 21 -3.56 -9.17 1.89
C VAL A 21 -2.87 -8.96 0.54
N THR A 22 -2.00 -9.89 0.15
CA THR A 22 -1.16 -9.78 -1.04
C THR A 22 -1.96 -9.53 -2.31
N ASP A 23 -3.03 -10.28 -2.53
CA ASP A 23 -3.90 -10.10 -3.70
C ASP A 23 -4.56 -8.71 -3.71
N LYS A 24 -5.10 -8.27 -2.56
CA LYS A 24 -5.74 -6.95 -2.41
C LYS A 24 -4.74 -5.83 -2.67
N PHE A 25 -3.54 -5.94 -2.10
CA PHE A 25 -2.48 -4.97 -2.33
C PHE A 25 -2.11 -4.87 -3.81
N ASN A 26 -1.94 -6.01 -4.49
CA ASN A 26 -1.55 -6.03 -5.89
C ASN A 26 -2.61 -5.40 -6.80
N GLU A 27 -3.88 -5.75 -6.61
CA GLU A 27 -4.98 -5.17 -7.37
C GLU A 27 -5.04 -3.64 -7.18
N GLN A 28 -4.90 -3.17 -5.94
CA GLN A 28 -4.92 -1.73 -5.66
C GLN A 28 -3.66 -1.02 -6.17
N ALA A 29 -2.48 -1.64 -6.10
CA ALA A 29 -1.23 -1.08 -6.61
C ALA A 29 -1.17 -1.04 -8.14
N GLU A 30 -1.82 -1.97 -8.84
CA GLU A 30 -1.97 -1.91 -10.30
C GLU A 30 -2.89 -0.75 -10.71
N ASN A 31 -3.98 -0.53 -9.96
CA ASN A 31 -4.84 0.64 -10.15
C ASN A 31 -4.12 1.96 -9.78
N ALA A 32 -3.40 1.97 -8.67
CA ALA A 32 -2.63 3.09 -8.14
C ALA A 32 -1.26 3.20 -8.82
N GLY A 33 -1.28 3.78 -10.01
CA GLY A 33 -0.10 3.97 -10.85
C GLY A 33 -0.52 4.15 -12.30
N GLU A 34 -1.48 3.35 -12.75
CA GLU A 34 -2.09 3.46 -14.09
C GLU A 34 -3.07 4.63 -14.17
N HIS A 35 -3.87 4.86 -13.13
CA HIS A 35 -4.87 5.93 -13.11
C HIS A 35 -4.38 7.24 -12.48
N GLY A 36 -3.16 7.26 -11.93
CA GLY A 36 -2.55 8.46 -11.34
C GLY A 36 -2.98 8.77 -9.91
N ASP A 37 -3.73 7.88 -9.25
CA ASP A 37 -4.00 7.99 -7.82
C ASP A 37 -2.73 7.69 -7.01
N PRO A 38 -2.23 8.65 -6.22
CA PRO A 38 -0.98 8.52 -5.47
C PRO A 38 -1.17 7.76 -4.14
N SER A 39 -2.32 7.14 -3.91
CA SER A 39 -2.59 6.31 -2.74
C SER A 39 -3.77 5.36 -2.94
N PHE A 40 -3.82 4.31 -2.12
CA PHE A 40 -4.90 3.34 -2.04
C PHE A 40 -5.06 2.82 -0.61
N VAL A 41 -6.19 2.17 -0.31
CA VAL A 41 -6.47 1.59 1.00
C VAL A 41 -6.58 0.08 0.89
N VAL A 42 -5.88 -0.64 1.77
CA VAL A 42 -5.98 -2.10 1.89
C VAL A 42 -6.71 -2.43 3.18
N THR A 43 -7.80 -3.20 3.07
CA THR A 43 -8.64 -3.59 4.22
C THR A 43 -8.62 -5.10 4.40
N ASN A 44 -8.37 -5.58 5.62
CA ASN A 44 -8.42 -7.01 5.95
C ASN A 44 -9.86 -7.50 6.17
N SER A 45 -10.04 -8.81 6.35
CA SER A 45 -11.36 -9.41 6.60
C SER A 45 -11.99 -8.99 7.93
N ARG A 46 -11.21 -8.42 8.86
CA ARG A 46 -11.64 -7.93 10.17
C ARG A 46 -12.16 -6.48 10.12
N GLY A 47 -12.03 -5.81 8.98
CA GLY A 47 -12.39 -4.40 8.80
C GLY A 47 -11.29 -3.42 9.18
N GLU A 48 -10.08 -3.88 9.47
CA GLU A 48 -8.91 -3.04 9.70
C GLU A 48 -8.32 -2.62 8.36
N SER A 49 -7.99 -1.35 8.23
CA SER A 49 -7.56 -0.75 6.98
C SER A 49 -6.25 -0.01 7.14
N VAL A 50 -5.40 -0.05 6.12
CA VAL A 50 -4.15 0.70 6.05
C VAL A 50 -4.13 1.49 4.75
N GLU A 51 -3.80 2.77 4.86
CA GLU A 51 -3.58 3.64 3.70
C GLU A 51 -2.13 3.53 3.22
N VAL A 52 -1.97 3.28 1.93
CA VAL A 52 -0.69 3.12 1.25
C VAL A 52 -0.58 4.20 0.19
N PHE A 53 0.47 5.01 0.28
CA PHE A 53 0.81 6.01 -0.73
C PHE A 53 1.80 5.42 -1.73
N VAL A 54 1.57 5.71 -3.01
CA VAL A 54 2.42 5.32 -4.12
C VAL A 54 3.10 6.57 -4.65
N ASP A 55 4.42 6.57 -4.58
CA ASP A 55 5.27 7.59 -5.18
C ASP A 55 5.90 7.00 -6.45
N TRP A 56 5.48 7.53 -7.60
CA TRP A 56 6.07 7.15 -8.88
C TRP A 56 7.11 8.17 -9.31
N ASN A 57 8.38 7.76 -9.24
CA ASN A 57 9.47 8.50 -9.82
C ASN A 57 9.56 8.18 -11.33
N LYS A 58 8.97 9.05 -12.15
CA LYS A 58 8.95 8.94 -13.62
C LYS A 58 10.34 9.05 -14.26
N GLU A 59 11.30 9.70 -13.60
CA GLU A 59 12.65 9.90 -14.14
C GLU A 59 13.48 8.62 -14.00
N GLU A 60 13.29 7.88 -12.90
CA GLU A 60 14.01 6.64 -12.61
C GLU A 60 13.20 5.37 -12.94
N ASP A 61 11.92 5.52 -13.32
CA ASP A 61 10.95 4.43 -13.54
C ASP A 61 10.80 3.51 -12.31
N ILE A 62 10.82 4.12 -11.12
CA ILE A 62 10.76 3.40 -9.83
C ILE A 62 9.48 3.78 -9.08
N LEU A 63 8.81 2.76 -8.54
CA LEU A 63 7.69 2.89 -7.62
C LEU A 63 8.15 2.70 -6.18
N SER A 64 7.84 3.67 -5.32
CA SER A 64 8.11 3.64 -3.88
C SER A 64 6.79 3.72 -3.12
N TYR A 65 6.70 3.02 -1.98
CA TYR A 65 5.47 2.93 -1.20
C TYR A 65 5.66 3.54 0.19
N SER A 66 4.66 4.24 0.69
CA SER A 66 4.65 4.75 2.06
C SER A 66 3.39 4.30 2.78
N ILE A 67 3.54 3.75 3.97
CA ILE A 67 2.44 3.18 4.75
C ILE A 67 2.07 4.16 5.85
N ASN A 68 0.80 4.54 5.90
CA ASN A 68 0.25 5.35 6.99
C ASN A 68 -0.34 4.43 8.06
N GLU A 69 0.46 4.16 9.08
CA GLU A 69 0.11 3.30 10.21
C GLU A 69 -0.91 3.94 11.17
N GLU A 70 -1.12 5.25 11.06
CA GLU A 70 -2.10 5.99 11.86
C GLU A 70 -3.49 6.04 11.19
N PHE A 71 -3.67 5.39 10.03
CA PHE A 71 -4.96 5.26 9.39
C PHE A 71 -5.85 4.30 10.19
N LYS A 72 -6.40 4.77 11.30
CA LYS A 72 -7.52 4.13 11.99
C LYS A 72 -8.80 4.75 11.46
N SER A 73 -9.50 4.01 10.60
CA SER A 73 -10.91 4.33 10.37
C SER A 73 -11.68 3.92 11.63
N GLU A 74 -12.19 4.91 12.37
CA GLU A 74 -13.16 4.74 13.47
C GLU A 74 -14.56 4.36 12.96
#